data_AF-A0A6V8N1L3-F1
#
_entry.id   AF-A0A6V8N1L3-F1
#
_cell.length_a   1.000
_cell.length_b   1.000
_cell.length_c   1.000
_cell.angle_alpha   90.00
_cell.angle_beta   90.00
_cell.angle_gamma   90.00
#
_symmetry.space_group_name_H-M   'P 1'
#
loop_
_entity.id
_entity.type
_entity.pdbx_description
1 polymer ?
#
loop_
_entity_poly.entity_id
_entity_poly.type
_entity_poly.pdbx_seq_one_letter_code
_entity_poly.pdbx_strand_id
1 'polypeptide(L)'
;MSNSISDYGIIGNLQSVALVGRNGAIDWLCLPHIDSPSVFAALLDRERGGTFSITPEGEWDSTLSYLDDSNVLTARFRTRSGSCTLTDFLTFPEPKGKKGLRDFVLLRLIKVDNGQIRLRVRFSPRFDYGSVIPELTLHPGRGVVAHGGDTRVALSCTGELAVRGGDAEGVWDLRQGDRAVLRLHFGAREPDPVSEGRAEHLLVETLAFWRDWLHTSGTGFFNELGPHRVPVIRSLLVLKLLCFEPQGTMAAAATTSLPEAIGGVRNWDYRYSWVRDTSMALTALFEVGHFDEVQSYLGWLEQVILKSRRNELQVMYRMDGSGKLDEHELPHLEGYRGSAPVRIGNQASEQKQFSI
;
A
#
# COMPACT_ATOMS: atom_id res chain seq x y z
N MET A 1 -1.76 -14.76 -16.75
CA MET A 1 -2.44 -15.52 -15.68
C MET A 1 -2.86 -14.57 -14.58
N SER A 2 -3.99 -14.88 -13.94
CA SER A 2 -4.62 -14.09 -12.90
C SER A 2 -3.90 -14.28 -11.55
N ASN A 3 -3.22 -13.28 -10.99
CA ASN A 3 -2.67 -13.37 -9.63
C ASN A 3 -3.78 -13.76 -8.63
N SER A 4 -3.52 -14.76 -7.78
CA SER A 4 -4.34 -15.00 -6.60
C SER A 4 -3.96 -14.01 -5.49
N ILE A 5 -4.75 -13.93 -4.42
CA ILE A 5 -4.40 -13.05 -3.29
C ILE A 5 -3.05 -13.45 -2.65
N SER A 6 -2.69 -14.74 -2.66
CA SER A 6 -1.40 -15.25 -2.14
C SER A 6 -0.20 -14.93 -3.04
N ASP A 7 -0.44 -14.30 -4.19
CA ASP A 7 0.61 -13.82 -5.09
C ASP A 7 0.99 -12.36 -4.85
N TYR A 8 0.38 -11.71 -3.84
CA TYR A 8 0.69 -10.34 -3.48
C TYR A 8 1.55 -10.25 -2.22
N GLY A 9 2.54 -9.36 -2.25
CA GLY A 9 3.16 -8.80 -1.07
C GLY A 9 2.54 -7.45 -0.73
N ILE A 10 2.47 -7.11 0.55
CA ILE A 10 2.06 -5.80 1.06
C ILE A 10 3.29 -4.93 1.40
N ILE A 11 3.23 -3.66 1.03
CA ILE A 11 4.18 -2.60 1.42
C ILE A 11 3.38 -1.39 1.92
N GLY A 12 3.97 -0.50 2.73
CA GLY A 12 3.26 0.67 3.23
C GLY A 12 4.14 1.63 4.04
N ASN A 13 3.58 2.76 4.46
CA ASN A 13 4.30 3.80 5.21
C ASN A 13 3.52 4.33 6.45
N LEU A 14 2.59 3.52 6.99
CA LEU A 14 1.71 3.90 8.10
C LEU A 14 0.72 5.02 7.80
N GLN A 15 0.58 5.40 6.52
CA GLN A 15 -0.53 6.22 6.03
C GLN A 15 -1.36 5.46 5.01
N SER A 16 -0.67 4.78 4.09
CA SER A 16 -1.30 3.91 3.11
C SER A 16 -0.46 2.65 2.85
N VAL A 17 -1.05 1.73 2.09
CA VAL A 17 -0.53 0.42 1.73
C VAL A 17 -0.74 0.15 0.25
N ALA A 18 0.18 -0.59 -0.34
CA ALA A 18 0.08 -1.08 -1.71
C ALA A 18 0.20 -2.61 -1.73
N LEU A 19 -0.52 -3.27 -2.64
CA LEU A 19 -0.33 -4.69 -2.91
C LEU A 19 0.41 -4.89 -4.24
N VAL A 20 1.56 -5.54 -4.14
CA VAL A 20 2.50 -5.79 -5.25
C VAL A 20 2.44 -7.28 -5.62
N GLY A 21 2.03 -7.59 -6.84
CA GLY A 21 1.95 -8.94 -7.36
C GLY A 21 3.31 -9.51 -7.80
N ARG A 22 3.44 -10.84 -7.85
CA ARG A 22 4.65 -11.54 -8.36
C ARG A 22 5.05 -11.12 -9.78
N ASN A 23 4.09 -10.65 -10.58
CA ASN A 23 4.30 -10.12 -11.93
C ASN A 23 4.86 -8.67 -11.97
N GLY A 24 5.11 -8.04 -10.81
CA GLY A 24 5.58 -6.67 -10.71
C GLY A 24 4.48 -5.61 -10.87
N ALA A 25 3.21 -5.99 -10.75
CA ALA A 25 2.08 -5.06 -10.80
C ALA A 25 1.67 -4.59 -9.40
N ILE A 26 1.38 -3.30 -9.25
CA ILE A 26 0.66 -2.75 -8.10
C ILE A 26 -0.80 -2.64 -8.51
N ASP A 27 -1.61 -3.57 -8.01
CA ASP A 27 -3.02 -3.72 -8.39
C ASP A 27 -3.99 -3.16 -7.33
N TRP A 28 -3.44 -2.75 -6.18
CA TRP A 28 -4.18 -2.09 -5.11
C TRP A 28 -3.35 -0.97 -4.51
N LEU A 29 -3.89 0.25 -4.50
CA LEU A 29 -3.33 1.39 -3.79
C LEU A 29 -4.43 2.44 -3.59
N CYS A 30 -4.60 2.91 -2.36
CA CYS A 30 -5.47 4.03 -2.00
C CYS A 30 -4.63 5.24 -1.59
N LEU A 31 -5.04 6.46 -1.95
CA LEU A 31 -4.27 7.67 -1.64
C LEU A 31 -5.17 8.82 -1.17
N PRO A 32 -4.71 9.63 -0.21
CA PRO A 32 -3.42 9.53 0.48
C PRO A 32 -3.39 8.48 1.61
N HIS A 33 -4.56 8.04 2.10
CA HIS A 33 -4.66 7.11 3.23
C HIS A 33 -5.20 5.75 2.80
N ILE A 34 -4.99 4.73 3.64
CA ILE A 34 -5.47 3.36 3.44
C ILE A 34 -6.98 3.29 3.17
N ASP A 35 -7.79 4.12 3.82
CA ASP A 35 -9.26 4.19 3.69
C ASP A 35 -9.74 5.25 2.68
N SER A 36 -8.82 5.88 1.94
CA SER A 36 -9.15 6.81 0.86
C SER A 36 -9.64 6.08 -0.40
N PRO A 37 -10.19 6.80 -1.39
CA PRO A 37 -10.47 6.23 -2.71
C PRO A 37 -9.21 5.63 -3.37
N SER A 38 -9.40 4.57 -4.16
CA SER A 38 -8.28 3.91 -4.83
C SER A 38 -7.74 4.74 -6.00
N VAL A 39 -6.44 4.65 -6.25
CA VAL A 39 -5.82 5.04 -7.53
C VAL A 39 -5.51 3.83 -8.42
N PHE A 40 -5.41 2.65 -7.80
CA PHE A 40 -5.35 1.35 -8.45
C PHE A 40 -6.27 0.38 -7.70
N ALA A 41 -7.13 -0.31 -8.45
CA ALA A 41 -8.11 -1.28 -7.99
C ALA A 41 -8.22 -2.48 -8.95
N ALA A 42 -7.16 -2.77 -9.72
CA ALA A 42 -7.09 -3.99 -10.55
C ALA A 42 -7.28 -5.29 -9.76
N LEU A 43 -7.11 -5.25 -8.43
CA LEU A 43 -7.50 -6.34 -7.54
C LEU A 43 -9.02 -6.62 -7.58
N LEU A 44 -9.85 -5.59 -7.67
CA LEU A 44 -11.32 -5.70 -7.69
C LEU A 44 -11.89 -5.79 -9.10
N ASP A 45 -11.24 -5.16 -10.08
CA ASP A 45 -11.63 -5.23 -11.48
C ASP A 45 -10.42 -4.95 -12.37
N ARG A 46 -9.97 -5.94 -13.15
CA ARG A 46 -8.72 -5.82 -13.92
C ARG A 46 -8.78 -4.83 -15.05
N GLU A 47 -9.95 -4.62 -15.64
CA GLU A 47 -10.10 -3.78 -16.81
C GLU A 47 -10.32 -2.33 -16.40
N ARG A 48 -11.09 -2.10 -15.33
CA ARG A 48 -11.53 -0.77 -14.89
C ARG A 48 -10.70 -0.22 -13.74
N GLY A 49 -10.12 -1.09 -12.91
CA GLY A 49 -9.48 -0.70 -11.67
C GLY A 49 -8.11 -0.03 -11.84
N GLY A 50 -7.45 -0.20 -12.99
CA GLY A 50 -6.13 0.39 -13.22
C GLY A 50 -5.00 -0.28 -12.42
N THR A 51 -3.77 -0.11 -12.89
CA THR A 51 -2.58 -0.78 -12.33
C THR A 51 -1.32 0.03 -12.62
N PHE A 52 -0.26 -0.24 -11.85
CA PHE A 52 1.09 0.19 -12.17
C PHE A 52 2.03 -1.00 -12.21
N SER A 53 2.46 -1.41 -13.41
CA SER A 53 3.25 -2.62 -13.62
C SER A 53 4.62 -2.37 -14.24
N ILE A 54 5.59 -3.15 -13.77
CA ILE A 54 6.92 -3.29 -14.37
C ILE A 54 7.14 -4.80 -14.56
N THR A 55 7.06 -5.28 -15.80
CA THR A 55 7.01 -6.71 -16.09
C THR A 55 7.96 -7.06 -17.24
N PRO A 56 8.69 -8.20 -17.20
CA PRO A 56 9.49 -8.65 -18.33
C PRO A 56 8.66 -8.94 -19.59
N GLU A 57 9.24 -8.70 -20.77
CA GLU A 57 8.69 -9.22 -22.02
C GLU A 57 9.10 -10.69 -22.24
N GLY A 58 8.19 -11.48 -22.84
CA GLY A 58 8.41 -12.90 -23.11
C GLY A 58 7.98 -13.81 -21.96
N GLU A 59 8.60 -14.99 -21.87
CA GLU A 59 8.41 -15.92 -20.75
C GLU A 59 9.36 -15.58 -19.61
N TRP A 60 8.85 -15.58 -18.38
CA TRP A 60 9.65 -15.37 -17.17
C TRP A 60 9.16 -16.20 -16.00
N ASP A 61 10.07 -16.44 -15.06
CA ASP A 61 9.77 -16.84 -13.69
C ASP A 61 9.95 -15.65 -12.75
N SER A 62 9.21 -15.64 -11.64
CA SER A 62 9.32 -14.58 -10.62
C SER A 62 9.20 -15.12 -9.20
N THR A 63 10.02 -14.60 -8.30
CA THR A 63 9.92 -14.84 -6.85
C THR A 63 9.75 -13.52 -6.10
N LEU A 64 8.85 -13.48 -5.13
CA LEU A 64 8.72 -12.39 -4.18
C LEU A 64 9.41 -12.73 -2.86
N SER A 65 10.13 -11.76 -2.31
CA SER A 65 10.73 -11.84 -0.98
C SER A 65 10.75 -10.46 -0.32
N TYR A 66 10.65 -10.42 1.00
CA TYR A 66 10.95 -9.19 1.73
C TYR A 66 12.45 -9.10 2.00
N LEU A 67 13.01 -7.88 1.99
CA LEU A 67 14.32 -7.66 2.60
C LEU A 67 14.20 -7.86 4.12
N ASP A 68 15.21 -8.49 4.70
CA ASP A 68 15.18 -8.95 6.10
C ASP A 68 14.73 -7.85 7.07
N ASP A 69 13.82 -8.27 7.95
CA ASP A 69 13.23 -7.47 9.03
C ASP A 69 12.62 -6.13 8.51
N SER A 70 11.92 -6.17 7.37
CA SER A 70 11.31 -4.97 6.77
C SER A 70 10.03 -5.22 5.97
N ASN A 71 9.36 -4.12 5.57
CA ASN A 71 8.31 -4.11 4.55
C ASN A 71 8.79 -3.58 3.20
N VAL A 72 10.07 -3.81 2.87
CA VAL A 72 10.60 -3.58 1.52
C VAL A 72 10.51 -4.88 0.76
N LEU A 73 9.80 -4.87 -0.37
CA LEU A 73 9.53 -6.06 -1.16
C LEU A 73 10.44 -6.11 -2.39
N THR A 74 10.96 -7.29 -2.71
CA THR A 74 11.71 -7.55 -3.94
C THR A 74 11.00 -8.59 -4.79
N ALA A 75 10.83 -8.28 -6.08
CA ALA A 75 10.47 -9.23 -7.12
C ALA A 75 11.70 -9.52 -7.96
N ARG A 76 12.16 -10.78 -7.96
CA ARG A 76 13.26 -11.22 -8.82
C ARG A 76 12.70 -11.88 -10.06
N PHE A 77 12.93 -11.29 -11.23
CA PHE A 77 12.53 -11.82 -12.51
C PHE A 77 13.67 -12.59 -13.16
N ARG A 78 13.37 -13.73 -13.77
CA ARG A 78 14.30 -14.51 -14.59
C ARG A 78 13.68 -14.80 -15.94
N THR A 79 14.36 -14.39 -16.99
CA THR A 79 14.03 -14.69 -18.39
C THR A 79 15.11 -15.58 -19.00
N ARG A 80 14.95 -15.97 -20.27
CA ARG A 80 16.00 -16.70 -20.99
C ARG A 80 17.28 -15.89 -21.21
N SER A 81 17.20 -14.55 -21.24
CA SER A 81 18.33 -13.67 -21.58
C SER A 81 18.98 -12.97 -20.38
N GLY A 82 18.35 -13.02 -19.21
CA GLY A 82 18.85 -12.32 -18.03
C GLY A 82 17.89 -12.34 -16.85
N SER A 83 18.33 -11.72 -15.76
CA SER A 83 17.55 -11.56 -14.54
C SER A 83 17.67 -10.15 -14.00
N CYS A 84 16.61 -9.65 -13.39
CA CYS A 84 16.63 -8.38 -12.66
C CYS A 84 15.88 -8.49 -11.34
N THR A 85 16.20 -7.58 -10.43
CA THR A 85 15.50 -7.39 -9.17
C THR A 85 14.75 -6.06 -9.23
N LEU A 86 13.46 -6.11 -8.94
CA LEU A 86 12.59 -4.95 -8.73
C LEU A 86 12.34 -4.81 -7.23
N THR A 87 12.74 -3.68 -6.64
CA THR A 87 12.56 -3.38 -5.21
C THR A 87 11.50 -2.29 -5.05
N ASP A 88 10.41 -2.63 -4.36
CA ASP A 88 9.26 -1.76 -4.13
C ASP A 88 9.13 -1.40 -2.64
N PHE A 89 8.97 -0.11 -2.34
CA PHE A 89 8.75 0.38 -0.97
C PHE A 89 8.10 1.77 -0.97
N LEU A 90 7.36 2.06 0.10
CA LEU A 90 6.92 3.41 0.40
C LEU A 90 7.89 4.05 1.38
N THR A 91 8.21 5.32 1.16
CA THR A 91 9.16 6.04 1.99
C THR A 91 8.53 6.54 3.28
N PHE A 92 9.39 6.77 4.28
CA PHE A 92 9.06 7.45 5.53
C PHE A 92 9.72 8.84 5.53
N PRO A 93 9.32 9.77 4.65
CA PRO A 93 9.96 11.08 4.66
C PRO A 93 9.72 11.72 6.02
N GLU A 94 10.72 12.46 6.51
CA GLU A 94 10.58 13.21 7.76
C GLU A 94 9.34 14.11 7.67
N PRO A 95 8.54 14.19 8.74
CA PRO A 95 7.45 15.15 8.78
C PRO A 95 8.03 16.55 8.55
N LYS A 96 7.45 17.33 7.64
CA LYS A 96 7.72 18.77 7.57
C LYS A 96 7.07 19.45 8.79
N GLY A 97 7.61 19.26 9.99
CA GLY A 97 7.12 19.85 11.25
C GLY A 97 6.73 18.84 12.35
N LYS A 98 5.86 19.25 13.28
CA LYS A 98 5.29 18.38 14.34
C LYS A 98 4.48 17.24 13.70
N LYS A 99 4.33 16.11 14.42
CA LYS A 99 3.47 14.94 14.08
C LYS A 99 2.33 15.35 13.13
N GLY A 100 2.40 14.92 11.87
CA GLY A 100 1.54 15.42 10.80
C GLY A 100 1.66 14.58 9.52
N LEU A 101 0.73 14.83 8.59
CA LEU A 101 0.66 14.12 7.30
C LEU A 101 1.98 14.25 6.54
N ARG A 102 2.55 13.12 6.15
CA ARG A 102 3.75 13.03 5.33
C ARG A 102 3.39 13.03 3.85
N ASP A 103 4.34 13.45 3.01
CA ASP A 103 4.21 13.31 1.56
C ASP A 103 4.18 11.80 1.21
N PHE A 104 3.19 11.37 0.44
CA PHE A 104 3.16 9.99 -0.05
C PHE A 104 4.14 9.84 -1.22
N VAL A 105 5.12 8.95 -1.04
CA VAL A 105 6.07 8.58 -2.10
C VAL A 105 6.26 7.07 -2.13
N LEU A 106 5.97 6.48 -3.29
CA LEU A 106 6.30 5.10 -3.63
C LEU A 106 7.53 5.11 -4.54
N LEU A 107 8.52 4.27 -4.24
CA LEU A 107 9.68 4.03 -5.08
C LEU A 107 9.70 2.60 -5.59
N ARG A 108 10.08 2.46 -6.86
CA ARG A 108 10.28 1.19 -7.55
C ARG A 108 11.65 1.21 -8.21
N LEU A 109 12.58 0.38 -7.73
CA LEU A 109 13.97 0.38 -8.16
C LEU A 109 14.26 -0.89 -8.94
N ILE A 110 14.75 -0.74 -10.17
CA ILE A 110 15.16 -1.86 -11.02
C ILE A 110 16.68 -1.95 -10.97
N LYS A 111 17.20 -3.17 -10.85
CA LYS A 111 18.61 -3.51 -11.06
C LYS A 111 18.71 -4.77 -11.89
N VAL A 112 19.43 -4.72 -13.01
CA VAL A 112 19.71 -5.93 -13.80
C VAL A 112 20.88 -6.68 -13.17
N ASP A 113 20.61 -7.89 -12.69
CA ASP A 113 21.57 -8.71 -11.97
C ASP A 113 22.53 -9.44 -12.91
N ASN A 114 22.03 -9.90 -14.06
CA ASN A 114 22.79 -10.68 -15.03
C ASN A 114 22.16 -10.60 -16.43
N GLY A 115 22.99 -10.57 -17.48
CA GLY A 115 22.55 -10.62 -18.87
C GLY A 115 21.80 -9.36 -19.31
N GLN A 116 20.74 -9.54 -20.10
CA GLN A 116 19.89 -8.45 -20.58
C GLN A 116 18.42 -8.78 -20.37
N ILE A 117 17.63 -7.76 -20.07
CA ILE A 117 16.19 -7.89 -19.88
C ILE A 117 15.47 -6.72 -20.54
N ARG A 118 14.33 -7.02 -21.15
CA ARG A 118 13.42 -6.03 -21.70
C ARG A 118 12.20 -5.94 -20.78
N LEU A 119 11.97 -4.76 -20.20
CA LEU A 119 10.88 -4.53 -19.26
C LEU A 119 9.82 -3.64 -19.89
N ARG A 120 8.55 -4.03 -19.76
CA ARG A 120 7.41 -3.17 -20.05
C ARG A 120 6.98 -2.47 -18.78
N VAL A 121 6.97 -1.14 -18.83
CA VAL A 121 6.42 -0.27 -17.80
C VAL A 121 5.06 0.20 -18.27
N ARG A 122 4.03 0.01 -17.45
CA ARG A 122 2.68 0.52 -17.70
C ARG A 122 2.15 1.21 -16.45
N PHE A 123 1.77 2.46 -16.61
CA PHE A 123 1.15 3.29 -15.59
C PHE A 123 -0.26 3.65 -16.07
N SER A 124 -1.25 2.98 -15.50
CA SER A 124 -2.67 3.06 -15.88
C SER A 124 -3.50 3.45 -14.65
N PRO A 125 -3.37 4.69 -14.14
CA PRO A 125 -4.14 5.14 -12.98
C PRO A 125 -5.63 5.21 -13.29
N ARG A 126 -6.45 4.79 -12.33
CA ARG A 126 -7.91 4.91 -12.38
C ARG A 126 -8.39 5.32 -10.99
N PHE A 127 -8.71 6.61 -10.85
CA PHE A 127 -9.06 7.19 -9.56
C PHE A 127 -10.48 6.82 -9.16
N ASP A 128 -10.74 6.91 -7.86
CA ASP A 128 -12.04 6.65 -7.26
C ASP A 128 -12.64 5.30 -7.70
N TYR A 129 -11.86 4.24 -7.46
CA TYR A 129 -12.29 2.87 -7.76
C TYR A 129 -12.67 2.65 -9.22
N GLY A 130 -11.92 3.26 -10.15
CA GLY A 130 -12.19 3.10 -11.58
C GLY A 130 -13.22 4.07 -12.16
N SER A 131 -13.87 4.90 -11.34
CA SER A 131 -14.92 5.82 -11.81
C SER A 131 -14.34 7.02 -12.59
N VAL A 132 -13.08 7.38 -12.32
CA VAL A 132 -12.38 8.51 -12.95
C VAL A 132 -11.16 8.02 -13.73
N ILE A 133 -11.18 8.23 -15.04
CA ILE A 133 -9.99 8.09 -15.90
C ILE A 133 -9.30 9.47 -15.93
N PRO A 134 -8.11 9.62 -15.33
CA PRO A 134 -7.44 10.91 -15.27
C PRO A 134 -6.86 11.32 -16.63
N GLU A 135 -6.68 12.62 -16.81
CA GLU A 135 -5.87 13.16 -17.91
C GLU A 135 -4.39 12.98 -17.59
N LEU A 136 -3.61 12.49 -18.57
CA LEU A 136 -2.17 12.27 -18.43
C LEU A 136 -1.39 13.31 -19.25
N THR A 137 -0.55 14.08 -18.57
CA THR A 137 0.35 15.06 -19.19
C THR A 137 1.78 14.54 -19.13
N LEU A 138 2.39 14.34 -20.30
CA LEU A 138 3.78 13.95 -20.43
C LEU A 138 4.70 15.16 -20.17
N HIS A 139 5.72 14.96 -19.34
CA HIS A 139 6.83 15.88 -19.15
C HIS A 139 8.11 15.21 -19.70
N PRO A 140 8.53 15.57 -20.93
CA PRO A 140 9.65 14.91 -21.59
C PRO A 140 10.91 14.84 -20.73
N GLY A 141 11.53 13.66 -20.66
CA GLY A 141 12.73 13.40 -19.87
C GLY A 141 12.54 13.41 -18.34
N ARG A 142 11.31 13.59 -17.83
CA ARG A 142 11.00 13.60 -16.38
C ARG A 142 9.98 12.55 -15.98
N GLY A 143 8.88 12.42 -16.72
CA GLY A 143 7.80 11.48 -16.39
C GLY A 143 6.42 11.98 -16.82
N VAL A 144 5.38 11.60 -16.07
CA VAL A 144 3.96 11.89 -16.39
C VAL A 144 3.21 12.36 -15.15
N VAL A 145 2.32 13.33 -15.31
CA VAL A 145 1.35 13.72 -14.27
C VAL A 145 -0.03 13.24 -14.67
N ALA A 146 -0.73 12.57 -13.76
CA ALA A 146 -2.13 12.20 -13.91
C ALA A 146 -2.99 13.08 -13.00
N HIS A 147 -4.02 13.72 -13.55
CA HIS A 147 -4.95 14.60 -12.83
C HIS A 147 -6.41 14.25 -13.18
N GLY A 148 -7.25 14.04 -12.17
CA GLY A 148 -8.69 13.86 -12.30
C GLY A 148 -9.41 14.29 -11.02
N GLY A 149 -10.40 15.17 -11.15
CA GLY A 149 -11.06 15.80 -9.99
C GLY A 149 -10.05 16.54 -9.10
N ASP A 150 -10.10 16.28 -7.80
CA ASP A 150 -9.16 16.82 -6.81
C ASP A 150 -7.91 15.95 -6.60
N THR A 151 -7.81 14.82 -7.31
CA THR A 151 -6.71 13.87 -7.17
C THR A 151 -5.64 14.11 -8.23
N ARG A 152 -4.39 14.14 -7.79
CA ARG A 152 -3.22 14.23 -8.66
C ARG A 152 -2.13 13.28 -8.19
N VAL A 153 -1.48 12.61 -9.14
CA VAL A 153 -0.25 11.87 -8.89
C VAL A 153 0.78 12.19 -9.98
N ALA A 154 2.04 12.32 -9.60
CA ALA A 154 3.14 12.48 -10.53
C ALA A 154 4.03 11.23 -10.51
N LEU A 155 4.22 10.61 -11.67
CA LEU A 155 5.18 9.53 -11.89
C LEU A 155 6.44 10.12 -12.50
N SER A 156 7.55 10.08 -11.77
CA SER A 156 8.88 10.37 -12.30
C SER A 156 9.61 9.09 -12.65
N CYS A 157 10.41 9.08 -13.71
CA CYS A 157 11.19 7.90 -14.09
C CYS A 157 12.48 8.25 -14.83
N THR A 158 13.48 7.38 -14.74
CA THR A 158 14.74 7.51 -15.48
C THR A 158 14.62 7.05 -16.94
N GLY A 159 13.67 6.16 -17.24
CA GLY A 159 13.36 5.72 -18.60
C GLY A 159 12.27 6.56 -19.27
N GLU A 160 12.12 6.38 -20.58
CA GLU A 160 11.11 7.10 -21.37
C GLU A 160 9.72 6.43 -21.27
N LEU A 161 8.67 7.26 -21.27
CA LEU A 161 7.27 6.85 -21.33
C LEU A 161 6.57 7.62 -22.45
N ALA A 162 5.60 6.97 -23.09
CA ALA A 162 4.67 7.58 -24.02
C ALA A 162 3.25 7.50 -23.46
N VAL A 163 2.49 8.57 -23.57
CA VAL A 163 1.07 8.59 -23.17
C VAL A 163 0.21 8.11 -24.34
N ARG A 164 -0.64 7.10 -24.10
CA ARG A 164 -1.56 6.52 -25.09
C ARG A 164 -2.85 6.10 -24.39
N GLY A 165 -3.99 6.61 -24.85
CA GLY A 165 -5.31 6.12 -24.40
C GLY A 165 -5.59 6.22 -22.90
N GLY A 166 -5.06 7.25 -22.22
CA GLY A 166 -5.23 7.41 -20.76
C GLY A 166 -4.23 6.63 -19.91
N ASP A 167 -3.27 5.94 -20.55
CA ASP A 167 -2.19 5.22 -19.89
C ASP A 167 -0.83 5.80 -20.32
N ALA A 168 0.21 5.60 -19.51
CA ALA A 168 1.59 5.85 -19.89
C ALA A 168 2.36 4.53 -19.96
N GLU A 169 3.04 4.30 -21.08
CA GLU A 169 3.72 3.04 -21.36
C GLU A 169 5.14 3.26 -21.88
N GLY A 170 6.04 2.34 -21.55
CA GLY A 170 7.41 2.31 -22.04
C GLY A 170 7.95 0.89 -22.11
N VAL A 171 8.88 0.66 -23.03
CA VAL A 171 9.64 -0.59 -23.12
C VAL A 171 11.11 -0.25 -22.96
N TRP A 172 11.74 -0.79 -21.92
CA TRP A 172 13.10 -0.45 -21.53
C TRP A 172 14.01 -1.65 -21.73
N ASP A 173 15.02 -1.49 -22.58
CA ASP A 173 16.09 -2.46 -22.80
C ASP A 173 17.22 -2.18 -21.80
N LEU A 174 17.40 -3.07 -20.82
CA LEU A 174 18.40 -2.93 -19.76
C LEU A 174 19.39 -4.08 -19.80
N ARG A 175 20.66 -3.77 -19.52
CA ARG A 175 21.79 -4.70 -19.46
C ARG A 175 22.31 -4.83 -18.04
N GLN A 176 23.08 -5.87 -17.80
CA GLN A 176 23.72 -6.13 -16.51
C GLN A 176 24.40 -4.88 -15.95
N GLY A 177 24.09 -4.56 -14.70
CA GLY A 177 24.58 -3.35 -14.03
C GLY A 177 23.68 -2.12 -14.20
N ASP A 178 22.83 -2.08 -15.22
CA ASP A 178 21.87 -0.99 -15.41
C ASP A 178 20.88 -0.93 -14.25
N ARG A 179 20.49 0.31 -13.95
CA ARG A 179 19.55 0.63 -12.88
C ARG A 179 18.52 1.62 -13.41
N ALA A 180 17.31 1.52 -12.90
CA ALA A 180 16.25 2.46 -13.23
C ALA A 180 15.40 2.73 -12.00
N VAL A 181 14.88 3.96 -11.91
CA VAL A 181 14.10 4.42 -10.77
C VAL A 181 12.76 4.92 -11.28
N LEU A 182 11.69 4.50 -10.62
CA LEU A 182 10.37 5.11 -10.75
C LEU A 182 9.92 5.63 -9.39
N ARG A 183 9.36 6.83 -9.38
CA ARG A 183 8.85 7.49 -8.18
C ARG A 183 7.43 7.97 -8.43
N LEU A 184 6.47 7.47 -7.65
CA LEU A 184 5.09 7.96 -7.66
C LEU A 184 4.87 8.87 -6.45
N HIS A 185 4.49 10.11 -6.69
CA HIS A 185 4.27 11.13 -5.67
C HIS A 185 2.82 11.63 -5.73
N PHE A 186 2.10 11.52 -4.61
CA PHE A 186 0.75 12.06 -4.49
C PHE A 186 0.76 13.59 -4.34
N GLY A 187 -0.12 14.29 -5.04
CA GLY A 187 -0.30 15.74 -4.94
C GLY A 187 0.74 16.61 -5.67
N ALA A 188 1.87 16.03 -6.10
CA ALA A 188 2.88 16.75 -6.87
C ALA A 188 2.32 17.33 -8.18
N ARG A 189 2.67 18.60 -8.45
CA ARG A 189 2.24 19.32 -9.65
C ARG A 189 3.03 18.94 -10.90
N GLU A 190 4.25 18.46 -10.70
CA GLU A 190 5.17 18.05 -11.75
C GLU A 190 5.97 16.82 -11.30
N PRO A 191 6.53 16.01 -12.21
CA PRO A 191 7.36 14.87 -11.84
C PRO A 191 8.67 15.35 -11.21
N ASP A 192 8.89 15.06 -9.95
CA ASP A 192 10.13 15.42 -9.26
C ASP A 192 11.37 14.82 -9.92
N PRO A 193 12.55 15.46 -9.81
CA PRO A 193 13.80 14.85 -10.24
C PRO A 193 14.02 13.48 -9.59
N VAL A 194 14.45 12.51 -10.38
CA VAL A 194 14.84 11.18 -9.91
C VAL A 194 16.34 11.00 -10.06
N SER A 195 16.96 10.44 -9.01
CA SER A 195 18.35 10.01 -9.05
C SER A 195 18.50 8.69 -8.32
N GLU A 196 19.38 7.84 -8.83
CA GLU A 196 19.68 6.54 -8.22
C GLU A 196 20.19 6.71 -6.78
N GLY A 197 21.16 7.59 -6.57
CA GLY A 197 21.74 7.82 -5.25
C GLY A 197 20.72 8.31 -4.21
N ARG A 198 19.76 9.19 -4.59
CA ARG A 198 18.70 9.60 -3.66
C ARG A 198 17.73 8.46 -3.36
N ALA A 199 17.41 7.66 -4.38
CA ALA A 199 16.51 6.53 -4.22
C ALA A 199 17.11 5.42 -3.33
N GLU A 200 18.41 5.15 -3.48
CA GLU A 200 19.15 4.23 -2.61
C GLU A 200 19.21 4.74 -1.16
N HIS A 201 19.43 6.04 -0.97
CA HIS A 201 19.42 6.64 0.35
C HIS A 201 18.06 6.49 1.05
N LEU A 202 16.96 6.77 0.32
CA LEU A 202 15.59 6.57 0.83
C LEU A 202 15.29 5.09 1.13
N LEU A 203 15.88 4.15 0.39
CA LEU A 203 15.79 2.72 0.69
C LEU A 203 16.48 2.40 2.03
N VAL A 204 17.68 2.93 2.25
CA VAL A 204 18.41 2.74 3.52
C VAL A 204 17.64 3.32 4.70
N GLU A 205 17.10 4.53 4.58
CA GLU A 205 16.26 5.15 5.61
C GLU A 205 15.00 4.31 5.92
N THR A 206 14.35 3.79 4.87
CA THR A 206 13.16 2.94 5.01
C THR A 206 13.48 1.62 5.71
N LEU A 207 14.62 0.99 5.37
CA LEU A 207 15.09 -0.21 6.05
C LEU A 207 15.44 0.05 7.51
N ALA A 208 16.12 1.18 7.80
CA ALA A 208 16.44 1.59 9.15
C ALA A 208 15.17 1.75 9.98
N PHE A 209 14.16 2.46 9.47
CA PHE A 209 12.88 2.63 10.15
C PHE A 209 12.25 1.30 10.59
N TRP A 210 12.14 0.34 9.66
CA TRP A 210 11.50 -0.95 9.97
C TRP A 210 12.30 -1.77 10.99
N ARG A 211 13.63 -1.80 10.83
CA ARG A 211 14.52 -2.56 11.71
C ARG A 211 14.58 -1.94 13.10
N ASP A 212 14.70 -0.62 13.18
CA ASP A 212 14.70 0.11 14.44
C ASP A 212 13.38 -0.10 15.17
N TRP A 213 12.24 0.01 14.47
CA TRP A 213 10.93 -0.29 15.07
C TRP A 213 10.85 -1.73 15.60
N LEU A 214 11.22 -2.71 14.78
CA LEU A 214 11.11 -4.12 15.13
C LEU A 214 12.01 -4.51 16.32
N HIS A 215 13.21 -3.93 16.40
CA HIS A 215 14.23 -4.27 17.41
C HIS A 215 14.22 -3.34 18.62
N THR A 216 13.30 -2.36 18.67
CA THR A 216 13.10 -1.49 19.84
C THR A 216 11.94 -1.99 20.70
N SER A 217 12.20 -2.14 22.00
CA SER A 217 11.16 -2.42 23.00
C SER A 217 10.88 -1.19 23.84
N GLY A 218 9.65 -0.68 23.77
CA GLY A 218 9.16 0.42 24.62
C GLY A 218 8.79 -0.02 26.03
N THR A 219 8.68 -1.33 26.27
CA THR A 219 8.36 -1.91 27.60
C THR A 219 9.60 -2.37 28.38
N GLY A 220 10.75 -2.47 27.70
CA GLY A 220 11.98 -3.08 28.24
C GLY A 220 11.99 -4.60 28.20
N PHE A 221 10.91 -5.26 27.76
CA PHE A 221 10.86 -6.71 27.53
C PHE A 221 11.35 -7.06 26.13
N PHE A 222 12.22 -8.06 26.02
CA PHE A 222 12.63 -8.65 24.76
C PHE A 222 12.26 -10.13 24.78
N ASN A 223 11.37 -10.54 23.87
CA ASN A 223 10.95 -11.93 23.77
C ASN A 223 11.88 -12.71 22.83
N GLU A 224 12.42 -13.81 23.33
CA GLU A 224 13.04 -14.81 22.46
C GLU A 224 11.95 -15.53 21.66
N LEU A 225 11.78 -15.16 20.39
CA LEU A 225 10.75 -15.72 19.52
C LEU A 225 11.00 -17.18 19.12
N GLY A 226 12.19 -17.71 19.41
CA GLY A 226 12.59 -19.09 19.18
C GLY A 226 12.35 -19.55 17.72
N PRO A 227 11.85 -20.78 17.49
CA PRO A 227 11.65 -21.33 16.15
C PRO A 227 10.57 -20.60 15.33
N HIS A 228 9.71 -19.81 15.98
CA HIS A 228 8.64 -19.06 15.33
C HIS A 228 9.03 -17.62 14.96
N ARG A 229 10.31 -17.24 15.10
CA ARG A 229 10.81 -15.88 14.79
C ARG A 229 10.32 -15.36 13.44
N VAL A 230 10.49 -16.13 12.37
CA VAL A 230 10.14 -15.69 11.00
C VAL A 230 8.66 -15.36 10.84
N PRO A 231 7.70 -16.28 11.15
CA PRO A 231 6.28 -15.96 11.04
C PRO A 231 5.82 -14.88 12.02
N VAL A 232 6.40 -14.80 13.22
CA VAL A 232 6.06 -13.75 14.20
C VAL A 232 6.49 -12.37 13.69
N ILE A 233 7.75 -12.20 13.27
CA ILE A 233 8.24 -10.92 12.73
C ILE A 233 7.41 -10.47 11.53
N ARG A 234 7.10 -11.40 10.62
CA ARG A 234 6.27 -11.09 9.46
C ARG A 234 4.86 -10.63 9.89
N SER A 235 4.29 -11.25 10.90
CA SER A 235 2.99 -10.85 11.47
C SER A 235 3.06 -9.47 12.12
N LEU A 236 4.06 -9.21 12.95
CA LEU A 236 4.29 -7.92 13.60
C LEU A 236 4.42 -6.78 12.59
N LEU A 237 5.23 -6.98 11.55
CA LEU A 237 5.41 -6.00 10.49
C LEU A 237 4.12 -5.76 9.68
N VAL A 238 3.22 -6.75 9.55
CA VAL A 238 1.88 -6.55 8.95
C VAL A 238 0.95 -5.78 9.88
N LEU A 239 0.90 -6.14 11.17
CA LEU A 239 0.10 -5.40 12.16
C LEU A 239 0.52 -3.94 12.20
N LYS A 240 1.84 -3.68 12.20
CA LYS A 240 2.36 -2.31 12.16
C LYS A 240 1.94 -1.58 10.89
N LEU A 241 1.95 -2.21 9.72
CA LEU A 241 1.48 -1.58 8.46
C LEU A 241 0.03 -1.11 8.53
N LEU A 242 -0.80 -1.79 9.33
CA LEU A 242 -2.20 -1.43 9.51
C LEU A 242 -2.40 -0.31 10.53
N CYS A 243 -1.38 0.03 11.34
CA CYS A 243 -1.40 1.22 12.17
C CYS A 243 -1.31 2.49 11.31
N PHE A 244 -2.11 3.49 11.67
CA PHE A 244 -2.15 4.79 11.03
C PHE A 244 -1.55 5.85 11.96
N GLU A 245 -0.26 6.14 11.76
CA GLU A 245 0.51 7.01 12.65
C GLU A 245 -0.07 8.43 12.85
N PRO A 246 -0.66 9.09 11.82
CA PRO A 246 -1.18 10.45 12.01
C PRO A 246 -2.22 10.59 13.12
N GLN A 247 -3.01 9.54 13.37
CA GLN A 247 -4.06 9.54 14.38
C GLN A 247 -3.86 8.53 15.52
N GLY A 248 -3.07 7.47 15.29
CA GLY A 248 -2.91 6.34 16.20
C GLY A 248 -3.94 5.22 16.02
N THR A 249 -4.86 5.35 15.05
CA THR A 249 -5.86 4.32 14.70
C THR A 249 -5.20 3.12 14.02
N MET A 250 -5.95 2.02 13.85
CA MET A 250 -5.45 0.81 13.18
C MET A 250 -6.54 0.17 12.33
N ALA A 251 -6.26 -0.07 11.04
CA ALA A 251 -7.19 -0.70 10.12
C ALA A 251 -7.33 -2.21 10.40
N ALA A 252 -8.52 -2.77 10.20
CA ALA A 252 -8.71 -4.22 10.31
C ALA A 252 -8.12 -4.99 9.11
N ALA A 253 -8.11 -4.40 7.92
CA ALA A 253 -7.48 -4.96 6.72
C ALA A 253 -6.96 -3.89 5.77
N ALA A 254 -6.07 -4.30 4.85
CA ALA A 254 -5.46 -3.44 3.83
C ALA A 254 -6.37 -3.12 2.62
N THR A 255 -7.47 -3.87 2.48
CA THR A 255 -8.31 -3.88 1.27
C THR A 255 -9.79 -3.81 1.66
N THR A 256 -10.62 -3.48 0.68
CA THR A 256 -12.07 -3.62 0.77
C THR A 256 -12.54 -4.73 -0.16
N SER A 257 -13.73 -5.28 0.12
CA SER A 257 -14.52 -6.07 -0.83
C SER A 257 -13.87 -7.36 -1.33
N LEU A 258 -12.87 -7.86 -0.60
CA LEU A 258 -12.44 -9.24 -0.79
C LEU A 258 -13.49 -10.16 -0.15
N PRO A 259 -13.94 -11.20 -0.86
CA PRO A 259 -15.06 -12.01 -0.42
C PRO A 259 -14.67 -13.02 0.66
N GLU A 260 -15.55 -13.28 1.63
CA GLU A 260 -15.41 -14.42 2.55
C GLU A 260 -15.32 -15.76 1.79
N ALA A 261 -16.07 -15.87 0.69
CA ALA A 261 -16.06 -17.00 -0.23
C ALA A 261 -16.20 -16.48 -1.67
N ILE A 262 -15.36 -16.94 -2.59
CA ILE A 262 -15.38 -16.52 -4.00
C ILE A 262 -16.79 -16.71 -4.59
N GLY A 263 -17.33 -15.65 -5.22
CA GLY A 263 -18.70 -15.59 -5.75
C GLY A 263 -19.77 -15.24 -4.70
N GLY A 264 -19.40 -15.10 -3.43
CA GLY A 264 -20.28 -14.71 -2.34
C GLY A 264 -20.57 -13.21 -2.30
N VAL A 265 -21.56 -12.84 -1.49
CA VAL A 265 -22.04 -11.46 -1.33
C VAL A 265 -21.45 -10.75 -0.11
N ARG A 266 -20.64 -11.44 0.70
CA ARG A 266 -20.07 -10.97 1.96
C ARG A 266 -18.70 -10.33 1.72
N ASN A 267 -18.75 -9.14 1.14
CA ASN A 267 -17.60 -8.44 0.56
C ASN A 267 -17.54 -7.01 1.14
N TRP A 268 -17.25 -6.89 2.44
CA TRP A 268 -17.28 -5.59 3.13
C TRP A 268 -15.95 -4.84 3.05
N ASP A 269 -16.00 -3.56 3.37
CA ASP A 269 -14.82 -2.74 3.60
C ASP A 269 -14.31 -2.90 5.04
N TYR A 270 -13.08 -3.41 5.16
CA TYR A 270 -12.40 -3.64 6.43
C TYR A 270 -11.25 -2.66 6.67
N ARG A 271 -11.12 -1.58 5.87
CA ARG A 271 -10.03 -0.59 6.00
C ARG A 271 -10.20 0.39 7.15
N TYR A 272 -11.12 0.11 8.06
CA TYR A 272 -11.50 0.97 9.19
C TYR A 272 -10.97 0.46 10.51
N SER A 273 -10.97 1.33 11.52
CA SER A 273 -10.53 0.98 12.87
C SER A 273 -11.66 0.42 13.69
N TRP A 274 -11.69 -0.91 13.78
CA TRP A 274 -12.64 -1.68 14.58
C TRP A 274 -12.14 -1.80 16.02
N VAL A 275 -12.92 -1.32 16.99
CA VAL A 275 -12.44 -1.23 18.38
C VAL A 275 -12.00 -2.57 18.94
N ARG A 276 -12.77 -3.63 18.67
CA ARG A 276 -12.46 -5.00 19.10
C ARG A 276 -11.23 -5.57 18.39
N ASP A 277 -11.17 -5.48 17.08
CA ASP A 277 -10.09 -6.08 16.29
C ASP A 277 -8.76 -5.37 16.58
N THR A 278 -8.79 -4.04 16.74
CA THR A 278 -7.63 -3.26 17.17
C THR A 278 -7.19 -3.61 18.58
N SER A 279 -8.09 -3.86 19.53
CA SER A 279 -7.68 -4.24 20.90
C SER A 279 -6.90 -5.55 20.93
N MET A 280 -7.34 -6.56 20.17
CA MET A 280 -6.62 -7.84 20.04
C MET A 280 -5.23 -7.66 19.41
N ALA A 281 -5.13 -6.86 18.35
CA ALA A 281 -3.84 -6.59 17.69
C ALA A 281 -2.87 -5.81 18.59
N LEU A 282 -3.37 -4.83 19.35
CA LEU A 282 -2.58 -4.06 20.29
C LEU A 282 -2.10 -4.88 21.47
N THR A 283 -2.89 -5.85 21.95
CA THR A 283 -2.42 -6.82 22.95
C THR A 283 -1.22 -7.60 22.43
N ALA A 284 -1.29 -8.11 21.19
CA ALA A 284 -0.16 -8.83 20.60
C ALA A 284 1.09 -7.95 20.45
N LEU A 285 0.94 -6.69 20.03
CA LEU A 285 2.05 -5.72 19.93
C LEU A 285 2.65 -5.40 21.30
N PHE A 286 1.80 -5.21 22.32
CA PHE A 286 2.23 -4.95 23.68
C PHE A 286 3.04 -6.11 24.26
N GLU A 287 2.58 -7.34 24.07
CA GLU A 287 3.24 -8.55 24.57
C GLU A 287 4.65 -8.74 24.03
N VAL A 288 4.95 -8.24 22.82
CA VAL A 288 6.29 -8.25 22.23
C VAL A 288 7.09 -6.97 22.45
N GLY A 289 6.54 -6.01 23.21
CA GLY A 289 7.24 -4.83 23.68
C GLY A 289 6.98 -3.54 22.91
N HIS A 290 6.05 -3.51 21.95
CA HIS A 290 5.68 -2.31 21.20
C HIS A 290 4.57 -1.54 21.92
N PHE A 291 4.97 -0.59 22.77
CA PHE A 291 4.06 0.19 23.63
C PHE A 291 3.51 1.46 22.96
N ASP A 292 4.26 2.07 22.04
CA ASP A 292 3.92 3.36 21.45
C ASP A 292 2.60 3.33 20.65
N GLU A 293 2.32 2.22 19.97
CA GLU A 293 1.08 1.98 19.24
C GLU A 293 -0.12 1.91 20.18
N VAL A 294 0.05 1.25 21.32
CA VAL A 294 -0.98 1.13 22.36
C VAL A 294 -1.29 2.51 22.94
N GLN A 295 -0.26 3.26 23.32
CA GLN A 295 -0.42 4.60 23.87
C GLN A 295 -1.09 5.54 22.86
N SER A 296 -0.70 5.47 21.59
CA SER A 296 -1.28 6.30 20.53
C SER A 296 -2.76 6.00 20.31
N TYR A 297 -3.12 4.72 20.27
CA TYR A 297 -4.51 4.30 20.09
C TYR A 297 -5.39 4.65 21.31
N LEU A 298 -4.92 4.39 22.54
CA LEU A 298 -5.66 4.75 23.75
C LEU A 298 -5.85 6.26 23.87
N GLY A 299 -4.83 7.05 23.54
CA GLY A 299 -4.93 8.50 23.50
C GLY A 299 -5.98 8.98 22.48
N TRP A 300 -6.06 8.36 21.31
CA TRP A 300 -7.14 8.65 20.35
C TRP A 300 -8.52 8.23 20.87
N LEU A 301 -8.64 7.02 21.42
CA LEU A 301 -9.91 6.48 21.91
C LEU A 301 -10.47 7.34 23.06
N GLU A 302 -9.61 7.83 23.95
CA GLU A 302 -10.00 8.81 24.99
C GLU A 302 -10.61 10.07 24.36
N GLN A 303 -10.00 10.63 23.30
CA GLN A 303 -10.55 11.80 22.61
C GLN A 303 -11.90 11.52 21.97
N VAL A 304 -12.11 10.30 21.44
CA VAL A 304 -13.41 9.88 20.89
C VAL A 304 -14.46 9.82 22.00
N ILE A 305 -14.14 9.21 23.14
CA ILE A 305 -15.05 9.10 24.29
C ILE A 305 -15.43 10.49 24.80
N LEU A 306 -14.44 11.37 25.01
CA LEU A 306 -14.66 12.74 25.52
C LEU A 306 -15.52 13.61 24.59
N LYS A 307 -15.53 13.33 23.28
CA LYS A 307 -16.37 14.02 22.28
C LYS A 307 -17.73 13.38 22.10
N SER A 308 -17.95 12.16 22.58
CA SER A 308 -19.22 11.44 22.43
C SER A 308 -20.30 12.04 23.34
N ARG A 309 -21.46 12.39 22.77
CA ARG A 309 -22.57 13.01 23.52
C ARG A 309 -23.26 12.07 24.52
N ARG A 310 -23.04 10.76 24.43
CA ARG A 310 -23.70 9.75 25.27
C ARG A 310 -22.74 8.76 25.93
N ASN A 311 -21.42 8.99 25.84
CA ASN A 311 -20.40 7.97 26.15
C ASN A 311 -20.61 6.66 25.38
N GLU A 312 -21.36 6.68 24.27
CA GLU A 312 -21.57 5.52 23.41
C GLU A 312 -20.42 5.52 22.38
N LEU A 313 -19.67 4.41 22.36
CA LEU A 313 -18.66 4.12 21.35
C LEU A 313 -19.33 3.46 20.14
N GLN A 314 -18.95 3.88 18.93
CA GLN A 314 -19.23 3.12 17.72
C GLN A 314 -18.36 1.88 17.66
N VAL A 315 -18.82 0.89 16.88
CA VAL A 315 -18.10 -0.36 16.62
C VAL A 315 -16.77 -0.12 15.90
N MET A 316 -16.78 0.84 14.98
CA MET A 316 -15.61 1.21 14.20
C MET A 316 -15.64 2.68 13.78
N TYR A 317 -14.48 3.18 13.36
CA TYR A 317 -14.25 4.55 12.91
C TYR A 317 -13.37 4.58 11.67
N ARG A 318 -13.46 5.66 10.89
CA ARG A 318 -12.49 5.95 9.83
C ARG A 318 -11.09 6.12 10.41
N MET A 319 -10.08 6.08 9.55
CA MET A 319 -8.68 6.19 10.01
C MET A 319 -8.35 7.56 10.59
N ASP A 320 -9.04 8.61 10.14
CA ASP A 320 -8.97 9.96 10.73
C ASP A 320 -9.78 10.11 12.05
N GLY A 321 -10.43 9.04 12.50
CA GLY A 321 -11.24 9.00 13.71
C GLY A 321 -12.68 9.49 13.54
N SER A 322 -13.11 9.90 12.34
CA SER A 322 -14.49 10.27 12.10
C SER A 322 -15.42 9.05 12.10
N GLY A 323 -16.65 9.24 12.58
CA GLY A 323 -17.62 8.15 12.77
C GLY A 323 -18.52 7.86 11.55
N LYS A 324 -18.44 8.67 10.50
CA LYS A 324 -19.35 8.56 9.35
C LYS A 324 -18.82 7.56 8.32
N LEU A 325 -19.53 6.45 8.15
CA LEU A 325 -19.11 5.28 7.36
C LEU A 325 -20.23 4.79 6.43
N ASP A 326 -20.91 5.73 5.77
CA ASP A 326 -21.98 5.43 4.81
C ASP A 326 -21.52 4.35 3.82
N GLU A 327 -22.26 3.24 3.77
CA GLU A 327 -21.96 2.14 2.88
C GLU A 327 -22.55 2.38 1.50
N HIS A 328 -21.74 2.16 0.47
CA HIS A 328 -22.12 2.29 -0.92
C HIS A 328 -21.65 1.06 -1.70
N GLU A 329 -22.51 0.57 -2.60
CA GLU A 329 -22.12 -0.43 -3.58
C GLU A 329 -21.55 0.24 -4.83
N LEU A 330 -20.54 -0.40 -5.44
CA LEU A 330 -19.88 0.05 -6.67
C LEU A 330 -20.25 -0.91 -7.82
N PRO A 331 -21.43 -0.76 -8.45
CA PRO A 331 -21.96 -1.74 -9.41
C PRO A 331 -21.19 -1.80 -10.74
N HIS A 332 -20.32 -0.83 -10.99
CA HIS A 332 -19.49 -0.79 -12.20
C HIS A 332 -18.25 -1.69 -12.12
N LEU A 333 -17.97 -2.30 -10.97
CA LEU A 333 -16.84 -3.21 -10.76
C LEU A 333 -17.31 -4.66 -10.69
N GLU A 334 -16.57 -5.57 -11.34
CA GLU A 334 -16.87 -7.01 -11.30
C GLU A 334 -16.70 -7.64 -9.90
N GLY A 335 -15.81 -7.08 -9.08
CA GLY A 335 -15.42 -7.63 -7.79
C GLY A 335 -14.39 -8.75 -7.91
N TYR A 336 -13.65 -9.01 -6.83
CA TYR A 336 -12.55 -9.98 -6.86
C TYR A 336 -13.02 -11.35 -7.37
N ARG A 337 -12.53 -11.76 -8.55
CA ARG A 337 -12.94 -13.01 -9.24
C ARG A 337 -14.46 -13.09 -9.48
N GLY A 338 -15.10 -11.98 -9.83
CA GLY A 338 -16.54 -11.89 -10.08
C GLY A 338 -17.39 -11.93 -8.81
N SER A 339 -16.81 -11.67 -7.64
CA SER A 339 -17.53 -11.67 -6.37
C SER A 339 -18.17 -10.31 -6.13
N ALA A 340 -19.47 -10.22 -6.41
CA ALA A 340 -20.27 -9.01 -6.27
C ALA A 340 -21.22 -9.09 -5.05
N PRO A 341 -21.62 -7.95 -4.47
CA PRO A 341 -21.24 -6.60 -4.87
C PRO A 341 -19.90 -6.17 -4.27
N VAL A 342 -19.30 -5.13 -4.85
CA VAL A 342 -18.18 -4.39 -4.27
C VAL A 342 -18.75 -3.29 -3.38
N ARG A 343 -18.27 -3.19 -2.13
CA ARG A 343 -18.71 -2.20 -1.13
C ARG A 343 -17.57 -1.30 -0.69
N ILE A 344 -17.91 -0.05 -0.40
CA ILE A 344 -17.07 0.88 0.37
C ILE A 344 -17.92 1.41 1.52
N GLY A 345 -17.29 1.83 2.61
CA GLY A 345 -18.03 2.10 3.85
C GLY A 345 -18.45 0.81 4.53
N ASN A 346 -19.12 0.94 5.68
CA ASN A 346 -19.54 -0.25 6.43
C ASN A 346 -20.69 0.10 7.39
N GLN A 347 -21.89 -0.42 7.10
CA GLN A 347 -23.09 -0.12 7.92
C GLN A 347 -23.02 -0.68 9.34
N ALA A 348 -22.06 -1.57 9.65
CA ALA A 348 -21.89 -2.04 11.02
C ALA A 348 -21.48 -0.91 11.99
N SER A 349 -21.10 0.27 11.52
CA SER A 349 -20.87 1.45 12.35
C SER A 349 -22.12 1.91 13.12
N GLU A 350 -23.32 1.59 12.62
CA GLU A 350 -24.60 1.92 13.23
C GLU A 350 -25.10 0.85 14.21
N GLN A 351 -24.43 -0.31 14.25
CA GLN A 351 -24.83 -1.42 15.10
C GLN A 351 -24.37 -1.21 16.54
N LYS A 352 -25.16 -1.70 17.50
CA LYS A 352 -24.74 -1.84 18.90
C LYS A 352 -24.17 -3.25 19.12
N GLN A 353 -22.89 -3.34 19.46
CA GLN A 353 -22.24 -4.60 19.83
C GLN A 353 -21.79 -4.53 21.29
N PHE A 354 -22.23 -5.49 22.12
CA PHE A 354 -21.95 -5.50 23.58
C PHE A 354 -20.54 -5.96 23.94
N SER A 355 -19.77 -6.44 22.96
CA SER A 355 -18.37 -6.86 23.15
C SER A 355 -17.37 -5.70 23.05
N ILE A 356 -17.87 -4.45 22.98
CA ILE A 356 -17.10 -3.21 22.80
C ILE A 356 -17.27 -2.33 24.03
#